data_AF-A0A238UAC9-F1
#
_entry.id   AF-A0A238UAC9-F1
#
_cell.length_a   1.000
_cell.length_b   1.000
_cell.length_c   1.000
_cell.angle_alpha   90.00
_cell.angle_beta   90.00
_cell.angle_gamma   90.00
#
_symmetry.space_group_name_H-M   'P 1'
#
loop_
_entity.id
_entity.type
_entity.pdbx_description
1 polymer ?
#
loop_
_entity_poly.entity_id
_entity_poly.type
_entity_poly.pdbx_seq_one_letter_code
_entity_poly.pdbx_strand_id
1 'polypeptide(L)'
;MMKTQIYLCLILLLNFDSLLSQNINKEEYSRALSYFATGNSFNSVGNYAALSTANNTLSASFYFLDDNSGMYTIDVQAGASQGIATLFDQGELNSNVQLGFSYRWAFGEKFVGYDAVTRSKLHRKIETAEEEYILKQIELLNTIENPKLTAKEKKELKVFIDGTKTFPKGSIDIALNKEKLKKFKKINDLYIKISNDLNNNDGLAAILKSKGDVDNYVEAEKIRTALKAKRDQLIKQIKANNASDKKNRKKKAMYVINNEKLIDEMNIKKKAAKKSLDALKPLAVHLNFLSFGYKARNNNFIRFIESSDSANQLKPINYIAHNFNVSYNFITNVKNFANNNFNVATYKYLSIGANLTYSDNQSSLEQVEVVDTRFVDSGNSRTVTKTQKAFLGDYQEDLAGVNLFVDYYSFFSKNSNFAAIHINPTIDFKENQKPVANVQLGLLIPFSKKKDQKSVVNVEIFYRFKDVFNTMDANNTLLNRSIVGLQTSFPFNF
;
A
#
# COMPACT_ATOMS: atom_id res chain seq x y z
N MET A 1 -22.84 -38.63 28.86
CA MET A 1 -23.01 -37.16 28.78
C MET A 1 -21.70 -36.38 28.89
N MET A 2 -20.76 -36.77 29.75
CA MET A 2 -19.51 -36.02 29.98
C MET A 2 -18.52 -35.99 28.80
N LYS A 3 -18.49 -37.03 27.94
CA LYS A 3 -17.61 -37.08 26.74
C LYS A 3 -18.04 -36.10 25.63
N THR A 4 -19.32 -35.78 25.52
CA THR A 4 -19.84 -34.88 24.47
C THR A 4 -19.60 -33.41 24.80
N GLN A 5 -19.58 -33.03 26.09
CA GLN A 5 -19.20 -31.68 26.52
C GLN A 5 -17.70 -31.40 26.37
N ILE A 6 -16.85 -32.41 26.56
CA ILE A 6 -15.39 -32.27 26.36
C ILE A 6 -15.07 -32.07 24.87
N TYR A 7 -15.75 -32.77 23.95
CA TYR A 7 -15.58 -32.55 22.51
C TYR A 7 -16.11 -31.19 22.04
N LEU A 8 -17.21 -30.68 22.62
CA LEU A 8 -17.73 -29.35 22.29
C LEU A 8 -16.79 -28.23 22.81
N CYS A 9 -16.21 -28.41 24.00
CA CYS A 9 -15.16 -27.52 24.53
C CYS A 9 -13.87 -27.58 23.70
N LEU A 10 -13.42 -28.77 23.26
CA LEU A 10 -12.24 -28.89 22.40
C LEU A 10 -12.47 -28.28 21.01
N ILE A 11 -13.66 -28.44 20.43
CA ILE A 11 -14.02 -27.82 19.14
C ILE A 11 -14.15 -26.29 19.29
N LEU A 12 -14.64 -25.79 20.42
CA LEU A 12 -14.67 -24.35 20.71
C LEU A 12 -13.26 -23.79 20.97
N LEU A 13 -12.38 -24.52 21.67
CA LEU A 13 -10.99 -24.13 21.94
C LEU A 13 -10.11 -24.19 20.67
N LEU A 14 -10.27 -25.21 19.83
CA LEU A 14 -9.53 -25.34 18.56
C LEU A 14 -10.01 -24.33 17.49
N ASN A 15 -11.24 -23.82 17.59
CA ASN A 15 -11.69 -22.68 16.78
C ASN A 15 -11.30 -21.33 17.39
N PHE A 16 -10.93 -21.27 18.67
CA PHE A 16 -10.58 -20.02 19.37
C PHE A 16 -9.19 -19.51 18.99
N ASP A 17 -8.19 -20.39 18.85
CA ASP A 17 -6.86 -20.00 18.33
C ASP A 17 -6.93 -19.52 16.87
N SER A 18 -7.91 -19.99 16.08
CA SER A 18 -8.15 -19.52 14.70
C SER A 18 -8.82 -18.14 14.62
N LEU A 19 -9.41 -17.66 15.71
CA LEU A 19 -10.06 -16.35 15.82
C LEU A 19 -9.14 -15.29 16.44
N LEU A 20 -8.22 -15.69 17.33
CA LEU A 20 -7.26 -14.81 17.98
C LEU A 20 -5.94 -14.66 17.22
N SER A 21 -5.59 -15.60 16.32
CA SER A 21 -4.44 -15.51 15.42
C SER A 21 -4.82 -15.21 13.97
N GLN A 22 -5.95 -14.54 13.73
CA GLN A 22 -6.23 -14.06 12.37
C GLN A 22 -5.14 -13.05 12.00
N ASN A 23 -4.18 -13.52 11.20
CA ASN A 23 -3.28 -12.66 10.44
C ASN A 23 -4.15 -11.60 9.79
N ILE A 24 -4.14 -10.38 10.35
CA ILE A 24 -4.85 -9.26 9.75
C ILE A 24 -4.26 -9.14 8.36
N ASN A 25 -5.12 -9.28 7.36
CA ASN A 25 -4.64 -9.16 5.99
C ASN A 25 -3.99 -7.78 5.84
N LYS A 26 -2.79 -7.75 5.27
CA LYS A 26 -2.05 -6.53 4.90
C LYS A 26 -2.95 -5.44 4.30
N GLU A 27 -3.93 -5.81 3.48
CA GLU A 27 -4.93 -4.87 2.92
C GLU A 27 -5.82 -4.23 3.98
N GLU A 28 -6.33 -5.01 4.94
CA GLU A 28 -7.17 -4.50 6.04
C GLU A 28 -6.37 -3.62 6.99
N TYR A 29 -5.13 -4.00 7.25
CA TYR A 29 -4.20 -3.25 8.08
C TYR A 29 -3.87 -1.90 7.45
N SER A 30 -3.43 -1.92 6.18
CA SER A 30 -3.15 -0.73 5.38
C SER A 30 -4.36 0.21 5.34
N ARG A 31 -5.56 -0.36 5.12
CA ARG A 31 -6.81 0.41 5.10
C ARG A 31 -7.09 1.07 6.45
N ALA A 32 -6.92 0.35 7.56
CA ALA A 32 -7.09 0.93 8.89
C ALA A 32 -6.13 2.10 9.10
N LEU A 33 -4.83 1.91 8.83
CA LEU A 33 -3.81 2.95 8.97
C LEU A 33 -4.12 4.21 8.14
N SER A 34 -4.68 4.05 6.95
CA SER A 34 -5.03 5.19 6.09
C SER A 34 -6.08 6.14 6.68
N TYR A 35 -6.91 5.69 7.62
CA TYR A 35 -7.84 6.57 8.35
C TYR A 35 -7.17 7.36 9.48
N PHE A 36 -5.93 7.00 9.84
CA PHE A 36 -5.13 7.63 10.90
C PHE A 36 -3.91 8.37 10.36
N ALA A 37 -3.68 8.33 9.05
CA ALA A 37 -2.61 9.06 8.39
C ALA A 37 -2.72 10.54 8.70
N THR A 38 -1.88 10.99 9.62
CA THR A 38 -1.65 12.40 9.93
C THR A 38 -0.18 12.65 9.68
N GLY A 39 0.17 13.73 8.98
CA GLY A 39 1.58 14.08 8.75
C GLY A 39 2.17 15.01 9.79
N ASN A 40 1.44 15.20 10.88
CA ASN A 40 1.61 16.28 11.83
C ASN A 40 2.49 15.88 13.03
N SER A 41 2.89 14.60 13.14
CA SER A 41 3.79 14.12 14.18
C SER A 41 4.91 13.23 13.64
N PHE A 42 5.96 13.07 14.45
CA PHE A 42 7.15 12.26 14.10
C PHE A 42 6.87 10.76 13.98
N ASN A 43 5.75 10.28 14.54
CA ASN A 43 5.33 8.88 14.54
C ASN A 43 4.05 8.63 13.74
N SER A 44 3.66 9.63 12.95
CA SER A 44 2.66 9.56 11.91
C SER A 44 2.58 8.18 11.25
N VAL A 45 1.41 7.55 11.38
CA VAL A 45 1.17 6.23 10.83
C VAL A 45 0.43 6.38 9.53
N GLY A 46 1.03 5.95 8.42
CA GLY A 46 0.37 5.98 7.12
C GLY A 46 1.22 6.65 6.05
N ASN A 47 0.65 6.70 4.85
CA ASN A 47 1.24 7.29 3.65
C ASN A 47 0.69 8.72 3.52
N TYR A 48 1.56 9.73 3.51
CA TYR A 48 1.11 11.12 3.44
C TYR A 48 2.18 12.07 2.89
N ALA A 49 1.75 13.25 2.46
CA ALA A 49 2.57 14.44 2.30
C ALA A 49 2.08 15.51 3.29
N ALA A 50 2.95 16.34 3.86
CA ALA A 50 2.54 17.35 4.84
C ALA A 50 3.35 18.64 4.76
N LEU A 51 2.67 19.74 5.03
CA LEU A 51 3.21 21.09 5.12
C LEU A 51 3.03 21.60 6.55
N SER A 52 4.11 22.12 7.14
CA SER A 52 4.08 22.68 8.49
C SER A 52 4.64 24.09 8.49
N THR A 53 3.82 25.07 8.91
CA THR A 53 4.27 26.45 9.08
C THR A 53 5.12 26.62 10.36
N ALA A 54 5.01 25.69 11.30
CA ALA A 54 5.77 25.71 12.56
C ALA A 54 7.28 25.64 12.30
N ASN A 55 7.66 24.77 11.36
CA ASN A 55 9.05 24.43 11.06
C ASN A 55 9.44 24.86 9.63
N ASN A 56 8.50 25.44 8.87
CA ASN A 56 8.64 25.73 7.44
C ASN A 56 9.14 24.52 6.65
N THR A 57 8.50 23.37 6.78
CA THR A 57 8.92 22.12 6.11
C THR A 57 7.82 21.51 5.25
N LEU A 58 8.21 20.93 4.12
CA LEU A 58 7.45 19.88 3.45
C LEU A 58 8.00 18.52 3.90
N SER A 59 7.14 17.57 4.21
CA SER A 59 7.50 16.17 4.44
C SER A 59 6.63 15.22 3.63
N ALA A 60 7.15 14.03 3.38
CA ALA A 60 6.43 12.90 2.81
C ALA A 60 6.85 11.62 3.55
N SER A 61 5.91 10.70 3.72
CA SER A 61 6.14 9.41 4.36
C SER A 61 5.51 8.31 3.53
N PHE A 62 6.28 7.24 3.34
CA PHE A 62 5.92 6.07 2.54
C PHE A 62 6.12 4.82 3.38
N TYR A 63 5.06 4.06 3.64
CA TYR A 63 5.17 2.79 4.35
C TYR A 63 4.86 1.58 3.47
N PHE A 64 5.49 0.48 3.83
CA PHE A 64 5.35 -0.84 3.25
C PHE A 64 5.09 -1.83 4.38
N LEU A 65 4.06 -2.66 4.22
CA LEU A 65 3.76 -3.74 5.16
C LEU A 65 4.36 -5.05 4.66
N ASP A 66 4.91 -5.86 5.56
CA ASP A 66 5.22 -7.26 5.28
C ASP A 66 4.03 -8.17 5.64
N ASP A 67 4.19 -9.47 5.39
CA ASP A 67 3.15 -10.48 5.66
C ASP A 67 2.95 -10.76 7.16
N ASN A 68 3.92 -10.36 8.01
CA ASN A 68 3.89 -10.49 9.47
C ASN A 68 3.36 -9.23 10.17
N SER A 69 2.77 -8.30 9.41
CA SER A 69 2.33 -6.98 9.90
C SER A 69 3.45 -6.09 10.43
N GLY A 70 4.71 -6.36 10.10
CA GLY A 70 5.80 -5.41 10.22
C GLY A 70 5.61 -4.28 9.21
N MET A 71 5.98 -3.06 9.62
CA MET A 71 5.81 -1.86 8.80
C MET A 71 7.14 -1.12 8.64
N TYR A 72 7.63 -1.05 7.41
CA TYR A 72 8.78 -0.26 7.03
C TYR A 72 8.32 1.10 6.54
N THR A 73 8.94 2.18 6.99
CA THR A 73 8.59 3.54 6.58
C THR A 73 9.84 4.26 6.08
N ILE A 74 9.71 4.98 4.97
CA ILE A 74 10.70 5.90 4.44
C ILE A 74 10.12 7.30 4.57
N ASP A 75 10.85 8.18 5.27
CA ASP A 75 10.48 9.58 5.47
C ASP A 75 11.43 10.48 4.68
N VAL A 76 10.88 11.50 4.04
CA VAL A 76 11.64 12.58 3.42
C VAL A 76 11.10 13.90 3.94
N GLN A 77 11.97 14.81 4.37
CA GLN A 77 11.61 16.15 4.79
C GLN A 77 12.57 17.17 4.19
N ALA A 78 12.06 18.32 3.80
CA ALA A 78 12.84 19.42 3.23
C ALA A 78 12.31 20.77 3.72
N GLY A 79 13.19 21.78 3.80
CA GLY A 79 12.80 23.16 4.08
C GLY A 79 11.94 23.74 2.94
N ALA A 80 10.76 24.26 3.27
CA ALA A 80 9.81 24.81 2.30
C ALA A 80 10.35 26.06 1.58
N SER A 81 11.21 26.84 2.23
CA SER A 81 11.79 28.07 1.67
C SER A 81 12.87 27.84 0.61
N GLN A 82 13.43 26.63 0.51
CA GLN A 82 14.50 26.29 -0.43
C GLN A 82 14.01 25.47 -1.64
N GLY A 83 12.73 25.09 -1.65
CA GLY A 83 12.13 24.25 -2.69
C GLY A 83 12.52 22.77 -2.55
N ILE A 84 11.60 21.87 -2.91
CA ILE A 84 11.82 20.40 -2.82
C ILE A 84 12.46 19.83 -4.10
N ALA A 85 12.57 20.65 -5.15
CA ALA A 85 12.96 20.18 -6.49
C ALA A 85 14.37 19.58 -6.56
N THR A 86 15.23 19.86 -5.60
CA THR A 86 16.62 19.39 -5.54
C THR A 86 16.89 18.72 -4.19
N LEU A 87 16.46 17.46 -4.02
CA LEU A 87 16.82 16.63 -2.85
C LEU A 87 18.35 16.45 -2.75
N PHE A 88 18.99 16.36 -3.91
CA PHE A 88 20.44 16.34 -4.06
C PHE A 88 20.87 17.52 -4.91
N ASP A 89 21.99 18.13 -4.55
CA ASP A 89 22.71 19.09 -5.36
C ASP A 89 24.15 18.61 -5.51
N GLN A 90 24.60 18.41 -6.76
CA GLN A 90 25.94 17.89 -7.08
C GLN A 90 26.32 16.56 -6.39
N GLY A 91 25.34 15.71 -6.09
CA GLY A 91 25.56 14.42 -5.42
C GLY A 91 25.56 14.48 -3.89
N GLU A 92 25.45 15.68 -3.30
CA GLU A 92 25.26 15.88 -1.87
C GLU A 92 23.79 16.13 -1.54
N LEU A 93 23.36 15.72 -0.35
CA LEU A 93 22.01 16.02 0.13
C LEU A 93 21.87 17.53 0.29
N ASN A 94 20.83 18.14 -0.26
CA ASN A 94 20.66 19.59 -0.16
C ASN A 94 20.47 20.03 1.31
N SER A 95 20.83 21.28 1.61
CA SER A 95 20.63 21.90 2.91
C SER A 95 19.19 21.71 3.40
N ASN A 96 19.03 21.36 4.69
CA ASN A 96 17.74 21.12 5.33
C ASN A 96 16.90 19.98 4.76
N VAL A 97 17.49 19.10 3.95
CA VAL A 97 16.88 17.82 3.61
C VAL A 97 17.18 16.81 4.71
N GLN A 98 16.19 16.01 5.05
CA GLN A 98 16.27 14.93 6.02
C GLN A 98 15.66 13.68 5.41
N LEU A 99 16.41 12.58 5.54
CA LEU A 99 15.98 11.25 5.14
C LEU A 99 15.82 10.38 6.38
N GLY A 100 14.73 9.63 6.43
CA GLY A 100 14.39 8.76 7.53
C GLY A 100 14.03 7.37 7.06
N PHE A 101 14.37 6.39 7.89
CA PHE A 101 13.87 5.03 7.80
C PHE A 101 13.34 4.63 9.18
N SER A 102 12.20 3.93 9.22
CA SER A 102 11.74 3.32 10.46
C SER A 102 11.09 1.96 10.23
N TYR A 103 11.16 1.12 11.25
CA TYR A 103 10.50 -0.17 11.32
C TYR A 103 9.57 -0.19 12.52
N ARG A 104 8.31 -0.55 12.30
CA ARG A 104 7.30 -0.72 13.35
C ARG A 104 6.93 -2.18 13.44
N TRP A 105 7.27 -2.80 14.57
CA TRP A 105 6.87 -4.15 14.89
C TRP A 105 5.52 -4.12 15.61
N ALA A 106 4.48 -4.63 14.95
CA ALA A 106 3.19 -4.79 15.59
C ALA A 106 3.22 -5.99 16.54
N PHE A 107 2.76 -5.81 17.79
CA PHE A 107 2.76 -6.87 18.81
C PHE A 107 1.44 -6.89 19.61
N GLY A 108 1.27 -7.91 20.46
CA GLY A 108 0.06 -8.09 21.27
C GLY A 108 -1.18 -8.42 20.44
N GLU A 109 -2.36 -8.22 21.03
CA GLU A 109 -3.62 -8.34 20.32
C GLU A 109 -3.75 -7.24 19.27
N LYS A 110 -4.14 -7.64 18.06
CA LYS A 110 -4.37 -6.74 16.93
C LYS A 110 -5.76 -7.04 16.40
N PHE A 111 -6.54 -6.01 16.16
CA PHE A 111 -7.90 -6.19 15.66
C PHE A 111 -8.30 -5.07 14.71
N VAL A 112 -8.86 -5.47 13.56
CA VAL A 112 -9.54 -4.56 12.62
C VAL A 112 -10.90 -5.17 12.29
N GLY A 113 -11.94 -4.69 12.96
CA GLY A 113 -13.32 -5.11 12.76
C GLY A 113 -14.06 -4.24 11.74
N TYR A 114 -14.90 -4.87 10.93
CA TYR A 114 -15.78 -4.20 9.96
C TYR A 114 -17.25 -4.52 10.27
N ASP A 115 -18.18 -3.71 9.75
CA ASP A 115 -19.60 -4.05 9.79
C ASP A 115 -19.84 -5.35 9.00
N ALA A 116 -20.12 -6.45 9.72
CA ALA A 116 -20.21 -7.79 9.14
C ALA A 116 -21.31 -7.88 8.08
N VAL A 117 -22.43 -7.16 8.26
CA VAL A 117 -23.56 -7.15 7.33
C VAL A 117 -23.17 -6.48 6.01
N THR A 118 -22.58 -5.28 6.06
CA THR A 118 -22.13 -4.55 4.87
C THR A 118 -21.01 -5.27 4.16
N ARG A 119 -20.02 -5.78 4.91
CA ARG A 119 -18.92 -6.57 4.35
C ARG A 119 -19.44 -7.82 3.63
N SER A 120 -20.35 -8.57 4.26
CA SER A 120 -20.97 -9.77 3.65
C SER A 120 -21.79 -9.43 2.41
N LYS A 121 -22.55 -8.32 2.43
CA LYS A 121 -23.28 -7.84 1.24
C LYS A 121 -22.34 -7.49 0.08
N LEU A 122 -21.17 -6.92 0.35
CA LEU A 122 -20.18 -6.58 -0.68
C LEU A 122 -19.49 -7.82 -1.24
N HIS A 123 -19.11 -8.78 -0.40
CA HIS A 123 -18.59 -10.08 -0.87
C HIS A 123 -19.63 -10.80 -1.73
N ARG A 124 -20.89 -10.85 -1.29
CA ARG A 124 -21.96 -11.46 -2.07
C ARG A 124 -22.15 -10.79 -3.44
N LYS A 125 -21.98 -9.47 -3.55
CA LYS A 125 -22.02 -8.79 -4.86
C LYS A 125 -20.89 -9.21 -5.80
N ILE A 126 -19.70 -9.52 -5.26
CA ILE A 126 -18.57 -10.04 -6.04
C ILE A 126 -18.90 -11.46 -6.51
N GLU A 127 -19.35 -12.32 -5.61
CA GLU A 127 -19.74 -13.71 -5.90
C GLU A 127 -20.89 -13.77 -6.91
N THR A 128 -21.97 -12.99 -6.72
CA THR A 128 -23.09 -12.94 -7.67
C THR A 128 -22.65 -12.46 -9.05
N ALA A 129 -21.67 -11.56 -9.16
CA ALA A 129 -21.13 -11.16 -10.47
C ALA A 129 -20.39 -12.32 -11.18
N GLU A 130 -19.73 -13.20 -10.43
CA GLU A 130 -19.10 -14.42 -10.94
C GLU A 130 -20.14 -15.45 -11.38
N GLU A 131 -21.15 -15.68 -10.54
CA GLU A 131 -22.25 -16.60 -10.85
C GLU A 131 -23.00 -16.15 -12.11
N GLU A 132 -23.37 -14.86 -12.21
CA GLU A 132 -24.02 -14.30 -13.41
C GLU A 132 -23.16 -14.50 -14.66
N TYR A 133 -21.85 -14.31 -14.55
CA TYR A 133 -20.93 -14.53 -15.67
C TYR A 133 -20.89 -15.99 -16.10
N ILE A 134 -20.75 -16.93 -15.16
CA ILE A 134 -20.75 -18.37 -15.44
C ILE A 134 -22.07 -18.79 -16.11
N LEU A 135 -23.21 -18.30 -15.63
CA LEU A 135 -24.51 -18.59 -16.21
C LEU A 135 -24.61 -18.07 -17.66
N LYS A 136 -24.19 -16.82 -17.91
CA LYS A 136 -24.17 -16.25 -19.26
C LYS A 136 -23.20 -16.97 -20.19
N GLN A 137 -22.05 -17.45 -19.69
CA GLN A 137 -21.14 -18.30 -20.47
C GLN A 137 -21.79 -19.62 -20.89
N ILE A 138 -22.48 -20.28 -19.96
CA ILE A 138 -23.21 -21.51 -20.25
C ILE A 138 -24.30 -21.25 -21.29
N GLU A 139 -25.08 -20.17 -21.13
CA GLU A 139 -26.08 -19.77 -22.12
C GLU A 139 -25.46 -19.53 -23.50
N LEU A 140 -24.33 -18.82 -23.55
CA LEU A 140 -23.61 -18.52 -24.78
C LEU A 140 -23.05 -19.80 -25.43
N LEU A 141 -22.50 -20.74 -24.65
CA LEU A 141 -22.04 -22.05 -25.14
C LEU A 141 -23.19 -22.85 -25.77
N ASN A 142 -24.35 -22.85 -25.11
CA ASN A 142 -25.57 -23.51 -25.61
C ASN A 142 -26.13 -22.88 -26.90
N THR A 143 -25.71 -21.66 -27.28
CA THR A 143 -26.08 -21.07 -28.58
C THR A 143 -25.15 -21.48 -29.73
N ILE A 144 -23.90 -21.86 -29.44
CA ILE A 144 -22.97 -22.37 -30.46
C ILE A 144 -23.22 -23.85 -30.70
N GLU A 145 -23.21 -24.62 -29.61
CA GLU A 145 -23.45 -26.06 -29.65
C GLU A 145 -24.95 -26.25 -29.83
N ASN A 146 -25.34 -26.89 -30.92
CA ASN A 146 -26.74 -27.23 -31.17
C ASN A 146 -27.06 -28.67 -30.71
N PRO A 147 -26.85 -29.09 -29.44
CA PRO A 147 -27.73 -30.08 -28.86
C PRO A 147 -28.81 -29.29 -28.12
N LYS A 148 -30.07 -29.56 -28.44
CA LYS A 148 -31.18 -29.17 -27.56
C LYS A 148 -30.89 -29.78 -26.20
N LEU A 149 -30.33 -29.01 -25.25
CA LEU A 149 -30.31 -29.39 -23.85
C LEU A 149 -31.75 -29.75 -23.50
N THR A 150 -31.96 -31.02 -23.16
CA THR A 150 -33.26 -31.56 -22.84
C THR A 150 -33.80 -30.82 -21.61
N ALA A 151 -35.12 -30.74 -21.46
CA ALA A 151 -35.74 -30.12 -20.27
C ALA A 151 -35.20 -30.74 -18.96
N LYS A 152 -34.79 -32.02 -19.02
CA LYS A 152 -34.13 -32.74 -17.94
C LYS A 152 -32.74 -32.19 -17.62
N GLU A 153 -31.85 -32.03 -18.60
CA GLU A 153 -30.50 -31.48 -18.38
C GLU A 153 -30.55 -30.03 -17.90
N LYS A 154 -31.51 -29.22 -18.39
CA LYS A 154 -31.75 -27.86 -17.86
C LYS A 154 -32.20 -27.88 -16.40
N LYS A 155 -33.05 -28.84 -16.02
CA LYS A 155 -33.51 -29.02 -14.63
C LYS A 155 -32.38 -29.52 -13.73
N GLU A 156 -31.56 -30.45 -14.20
CA GLU A 156 -30.39 -30.98 -13.48
C GLU A 156 -29.31 -29.91 -13.29
N LEU A 157 -29.03 -29.10 -14.31
CA LEU A 157 -28.10 -27.98 -14.19
C LEU A 157 -28.62 -26.92 -13.21
N LYS A 158 -29.93 -26.62 -13.24
CA LYS A 158 -30.56 -25.71 -12.28
C LYS A 158 -30.50 -26.26 -10.86
N VAL A 159 -30.77 -27.55 -10.66
CA VAL A 159 -30.62 -28.24 -9.37
C VAL A 159 -29.16 -28.28 -8.92
N PHE A 160 -28.20 -28.44 -9.84
CA PHE A 160 -26.78 -28.36 -9.53
C PHE A 160 -26.38 -26.95 -9.07
N ILE A 161 -26.80 -25.90 -9.79
CA ILE A 161 -26.57 -24.49 -9.43
C ILE A 161 -27.23 -24.17 -8.08
N ASP A 162 -28.48 -24.59 -7.88
CA ASP A 162 -29.21 -24.36 -6.64
C ASP A 162 -28.63 -25.21 -5.49
N GLY A 163 -28.09 -26.40 -5.78
CA GLY A 163 -27.36 -27.25 -4.84
C GLY A 163 -25.98 -26.69 -4.49
N THR A 164 -25.28 -26.02 -5.42
CA THR A 164 -24.00 -25.35 -5.13
C THR A 164 -24.14 -24.18 -4.15
N LYS A 165 -25.35 -23.60 -4.01
CA LYS A 165 -25.67 -22.65 -2.92
C LYS A 165 -25.65 -23.30 -1.53
N THR A 166 -25.63 -24.63 -1.45
CA THR A 166 -25.65 -25.41 -0.20
C THR A 166 -24.36 -26.19 0.09
N PHE A 167 -23.35 -26.17 -0.79
CA PHE A 167 -22.10 -26.92 -0.58
C PHE A 167 -21.01 -26.08 0.13
N PRO A 168 -20.22 -26.68 1.04
CA PRO A 168 -19.07 -26.01 1.67
C PRO A 168 -17.92 -25.82 0.66
N LYS A 169 -17.74 -24.58 0.20
CA LYS A 169 -16.56 -23.80 -0.26
C LYS A 169 -15.27 -24.44 -0.87
N GLY A 170 -14.98 -25.73 -0.82
CA GLY A 170 -13.64 -26.27 -1.18
C GLY A 170 -13.55 -27.35 -2.27
N SER A 171 -14.65 -27.97 -2.68
CA SER A 171 -14.62 -29.23 -3.47
C SER A 171 -14.89 -29.08 -4.98
N ILE A 172 -15.26 -27.89 -5.44
CA ILE A 172 -15.77 -27.67 -6.80
C ILE A 172 -14.64 -27.50 -7.84
N ASP A 173 -13.53 -26.86 -7.49
CA ASP A 173 -12.43 -26.57 -8.43
C ASP A 173 -11.63 -27.81 -8.88
N ILE A 174 -11.63 -28.88 -8.05
CA ILE A 174 -10.82 -30.08 -8.28
C ILE A 174 -11.53 -31.06 -9.23
N ALA A 175 -12.87 -31.13 -9.21
CA ALA A 175 -13.64 -32.09 -10.01
C ALA A 175 -13.87 -31.61 -11.46
N LEU A 176 -14.18 -30.32 -11.63
CA LEU A 176 -14.48 -29.73 -12.95
C LEU A 176 -13.25 -29.61 -13.86
N ASN A 177 -12.06 -29.41 -13.29
CA ASN A 177 -10.81 -29.38 -14.06
C ASN A 177 -10.32 -30.77 -14.48
N LYS A 178 -10.49 -31.81 -13.64
CA LYS A 178 -9.95 -33.16 -13.91
C LYS A 178 -10.59 -33.86 -15.12
N GLU A 179 -11.90 -33.70 -15.31
CA GLU A 179 -12.67 -34.33 -16.41
C GLU A 179 -12.40 -33.65 -17.76
N LYS A 180 -12.37 -32.31 -17.79
CA LYS A 180 -12.08 -31.52 -19.00
C LYS A 180 -10.63 -31.70 -19.46
N LEU A 181 -9.65 -31.71 -18.54
CA LEU A 181 -8.24 -31.97 -18.87
C LEU A 181 -8.01 -33.39 -19.42
N LYS A 182 -8.71 -34.41 -18.92
CA LYS A 182 -8.59 -35.79 -19.43
C LYS A 182 -9.04 -35.92 -20.89
N LYS A 183 -10.12 -35.25 -21.28
CA LYS A 183 -10.63 -35.27 -22.67
C LYS A 183 -9.71 -34.50 -23.62
N PHE A 184 -9.20 -33.33 -23.21
CA PHE A 184 -8.26 -32.53 -24.02
C PHE A 184 -6.90 -33.23 -24.22
N LYS A 185 -6.38 -33.87 -23.17
CA LYS A 185 -5.12 -34.63 -23.23
C LYS A 185 -5.20 -35.80 -24.23
N LYS A 186 -6.31 -36.57 -24.22
CA LYS A 186 -6.54 -37.66 -25.17
C LYS A 186 -6.53 -37.21 -26.64
N ILE A 187 -7.09 -36.04 -26.93
CA ILE A 187 -7.14 -35.51 -28.31
C ILE A 187 -5.76 -35.05 -28.76
N ASN A 188 -5.01 -34.38 -27.88
CA ASN A 188 -3.64 -33.92 -28.17
C ASN A 188 -2.66 -35.10 -28.35
N ASP A 189 -2.77 -36.14 -27.51
CA ASP A 189 -1.95 -37.36 -27.61
C ASP A 189 -2.21 -38.10 -28.92
N LEU A 190 -3.47 -38.13 -29.40
CA LEU A 190 -3.82 -38.73 -30.69
C LEU A 190 -3.21 -37.97 -31.88
N TYR A 191 -3.21 -36.63 -31.82
CA TYR A 191 -2.62 -35.77 -32.84
C TYR A 191 -1.10 -35.94 -32.94
N ILE A 192 -0.41 -35.96 -31.80
CA ILE A 192 1.05 -36.17 -31.74
C ILE A 192 1.42 -37.56 -32.28
N LYS A 193 0.66 -38.60 -31.93
CA LYS A 193 0.89 -39.97 -32.43
C LYS A 193 0.77 -40.04 -33.96
N ILE A 194 -0.28 -39.46 -34.53
CA ILE A 194 -0.49 -39.42 -35.98
C ILE A 194 0.63 -38.64 -36.69
N SER A 195 1.10 -37.52 -36.11
CA SER A 195 2.19 -36.73 -36.66
C SER A 195 3.52 -37.48 -36.67
N ASN A 196 3.80 -38.27 -35.62
CA ASN A 196 5.04 -39.04 -35.51
C ASN A 196 5.04 -40.27 -36.43
N ASP A 197 3.89 -40.96 -36.57
CA ASP A 197 3.73 -42.09 -37.48
C ASP A 197 3.86 -41.69 -38.97
N LEU A 198 3.58 -40.42 -39.30
CA LEU A 198 3.76 -39.85 -40.63
C LEU A 198 5.23 -39.53 -40.94
N ASN A 199 5.92 -38.88 -40.00
CA ASN A 199 7.34 -38.50 -40.18
C ASN A 199 8.27 -39.71 -40.26
N ASN A 200 7.91 -40.83 -39.62
CA ASN A 200 8.70 -42.06 -39.65
C ASN A 200 8.53 -42.87 -40.96
N ASN A 201 7.40 -42.75 -41.65
CA ASN A 201 7.12 -43.53 -42.86
C ASN A 201 7.76 -42.95 -44.14
N ASP A 202 7.97 -41.63 -44.21
CA ASP A 202 8.69 -41.01 -45.33
C ASP A 202 10.17 -41.41 -45.37
N GLY A 203 10.77 -41.69 -44.20
CA GLY A 203 12.13 -42.24 -44.09
C GLY A 203 12.24 -43.72 -44.48
N LEU A 204 11.24 -44.54 -44.13
CA LEU A 204 11.26 -45.99 -44.35
C LEU A 204 11.20 -46.36 -45.85
N ALA A 205 10.37 -45.65 -46.63
CA ALA A 205 10.25 -45.86 -48.07
C ALA A 205 11.53 -45.44 -48.84
N ALA A 206 12.22 -44.39 -48.38
CA ALA A 206 13.50 -43.96 -48.95
C ALA A 206 14.62 -44.96 -48.63
N ILE A 207 14.65 -45.52 -47.42
CA ILE A 207 15.61 -46.55 -47.00
C ILE A 207 15.42 -47.86 -47.77
N LEU A 208 14.17 -48.32 -47.94
CA LEU A 208 13.87 -49.57 -48.66
C LEU A 208 14.20 -49.46 -50.16
N LYS A 209 13.93 -48.29 -50.79
CA LYS A 209 14.31 -48.02 -52.18
C LYS A 209 15.84 -47.98 -52.39
N SER A 210 16.60 -47.51 -51.39
CA SER A 210 18.07 -47.47 -51.46
C SER A 210 18.75 -48.84 -51.30
N LYS A 211 18.04 -49.84 -50.74
CA LYS A 211 18.59 -51.17 -50.45
C LYS A 211 18.27 -52.26 -51.48
N GLY A 212 17.57 -51.92 -52.58
CA GLY A 212 17.32 -52.86 -53.68
C GLY A 212 16.32 -53.98 -53.38
N ASP A 213 15.52 -53.87 -52.32
CA ASP A 213 14.55 -54.88 -51.91
C ASP A 213 13.19 -54.62 -52.56
N VAL A 214 13.05 -55.13 -53.79
CA VAL A 214 11.98 -54.77 -54.74
C VAL A 214 10.59 -55.21 -54.23
N ASP A 215 10.48 -56.35 -53.56
CA ASP A 215 9.19 -56.87 -53.09
C ASP A 215 8.64 -56.07 -51.91
N ASN A 216 9.50 -55.66 -50.98
CA ASN A 216 9.13 -54.79 -49.86
C ASN A 216 8.81 -53.35 -50.32
N TYR A 217 9.40 -52.88 -51.42
CA TYR A 217 9.07 -51.59 -52.01
C TYR A 217 7.67 -51.56 -52.65
N VAL A 218 7.25 -52.64 -53.32
CA VAL A 218 5.92 -52.74 -53.93
C VAL A 218 4.81 -52.79 -52.86
N GLU A 219 5.03 -53.52 -51.76
CA GLU A 219 4.12 -53.54 -50.60
C GLU A 219 4.02 -52.15 -49.94
N ALA A 220 5.16 -51.47 -49.75
CA ALA A 220 5.21 -50.12 -49.22
C ALA A 220 4.50 -49.09 -50.12
N GLU A 221 4.64 -49.19 -51.45
CA GLU A 221 3.98 -48.26 -52.38
C GLU A 221 2.46 -48.50 -52.46
N LYS A 222 1.99 -49.75 -52.29
CA LYS A 222 0.57 -50.07 -52.13
C LYS A 222 -0.02 -49.46 -50.86
N ILE A 223 0.67 -49.62 -49.71
CA ILE A 223 0.27 -49.01 -48.44
C ILE A 223 0.26 -47.48 -48.56
N ARG A 224 1.28 -46.91 -49.19
CA ARG A 224 1.37 -45.46 -49.45
C ARG A 224 0.24 -44.96 -50.33
N THR A 225 -0.11 -45.69 -51.38
CA THR A 225 -1.23 -45.34 -52.28
C THR A 225 -2.57 -45.40 -51.55
N ALA A 226 -2.79 -46.44 -50.72
CA ALA A 226 -3.99 -46.57 -49.89
C ALA A 226 -4.08 -45.46 -48.82
N LEU A 227 -2.97 -45.09 -48.19
CA LEU A 227 -2.90 -43.99 -47.22
C LEU A 227 -3.14 -42.63 -47.90
N LYS A 228 -2.61 -42.42 -49.10
CA LYS A 228 -2.85 -41.20 -49.89
C LYS A 228 -4.32 -41.08 -50.29
N ALA A 229 -4.95 -42.16 -50.76
CA ALA A 229 -6.37 -42.19 -51.07
C ALA A 229 -7.24 -41.90 -49.83
N LYS A 230 -6.90 -42.49 -48.67
CA LYS A 230 -7.58 -42.24 -47.40
C LYS A 230 -7.38 -40.80 -46.92
N ARG A 231 -6.19 -40.21 -47.11
CA ARG A 231 -5.89 -38.80 -46.85
C ARG A 231 -6.73 -37.88 -47.74
N ASP A 232 -6.80 -38.16 -49.03
CA ASP A 232 -7.55 -37.33 -49.98
C ASP A 232 -9.06 -37.40 -49.73
N GLN A 233 -9.56 -38.57 -49.29
CA GLN A 233 -10.93 -38.74 -48.80
C GLN A 233 -11.18 -37.93 -47.52
N LEU A 234 -10.24 -37.96 -46.56
CA LEU A 234 -10.32 -37.15 -45.33
C LEU A 234 -10.25 -35.65 -45.64
N ILE A 235 -9.40 -35.22 -46.57
CA ILE A 235 -9.27 -33.83 -47.00
C ILE A 235 -10.54 -33.38 -47.71
N LYS A 236 -11.16 -34.23 -48.55
CA LYS A 236 -12.49 -33.96 -49.13
C LYS A 236 -13.57 -33.84 -48.05
N GLN A 237 -13.58 -34.71 -47.03
CA GLN A 237 -14.50 -34.61 -45.89
C GLN A 237 -14.26 -33.35 -45.05
N ILE A 238 -13.00 -32.98 -44.80
CA ILE A 238 -12.63 -31.75 -44.08
C ILE A 238 -12.99 -30.51 -44.89
N LYS A 239 -12.79 -30.51 -46.21
CA LYS A 239 -13.18 -29.40 -47.10
C LYS A 239 -14.70 -29.28 -47.22
N ALA A 240 -15.43 -30.39 -47.27
CA ALA A 240 -16.89 -30.41 -47.22
C ALA A 240 -17.44 -29.91 -45.87
N ASN A 241 -16.79 -30.29 -44.75
CA ASN A 241 -17.10 -29.78 -43.40
C ASN A 241 -16.67 -28.32 -43.20
N ASN A 242 -15.68 -27.82 -43.95
CA ASN A 242 -15.24 -26.42 -43.92
C ASN A 242 -16.07 -25.50 -44.83
N ALA A 243 -16.69 -26.04 -45.90
CA ALA A 243 -17.59 -25.30 -46.79
C ALA A 243 -18.97 -25.05 -46.15
N SER A 244 -19.44 -25.94 -45.27
CA SER A 244 -20.58 -25.72 -44.37
C SER A 244 -20.27 -24.78 -43.20
N ASP A 245 -19.02 -24.31 -43.07
CA ASP A 245 -18.47 -23.73 -41.84
C ASP A 245 -18.39 -22.20 -41.87
N LYS A 246 -18.78 -21.51 -42.97
CA LYS A 246 -18.84 -20.04 -42.98
C LYS A 246 -19.85 -19.51 -41.94
N LYS A 247 -20.94 -20.25 -41.71
CA LYS A 247 -21.96 -19.95 -40.68
C LYS A 247 -21.45 -20.26 -39.27
N ASN A 248 -20.69 -21.35 -39.10
CA ASN A 248 -20.07 -21.71 -37.82
C ASN A 248 -18.91 -20.79 -37.44
N ARG A 249 -18.10 -20.31 -38.40
CA ARG A 249 -17.07 -19.28 -38.16
C ARG A 249 -17.69 -17.98 -37.67
N LYS A 250 -18.81 -17.54 -38.28
CA LYS A 250 -19.54 -16.36 -37.82
C LYS A 250 -20.13 -16.56 -36.41
N LYS A 251 -20.67 -17.74 -36.10
CA LYS A 251 -21.15 -18.09 -34.75
C LYS A 251 -20.03 -18.14 -33.72
N LYS A 252 -18.90 -18.76 -34.05
CA LYS A 252 -17.72 -18.87 -33.18
C LYS A 252 -17.06 -17.51 -32.95
N ALA A 253 -16.98 -16.65 -33.97
CA ALA A 253 -16.54 -15.28 -33.83
C ALA A 253 -17.49 -14.45 -32.95
N MET A 254 -18.81 -14.56 -33.14
CA MET A 254 -19.79 -13.93 -32.26
C MET A 254 -19.69 -14.42 -30.82
N TYR A 255 -19.45 -15.72 -30.59
CA TYR A 255 -19.20 -16.25 -29.26
C TYR A 255 -17.97 -15.63 -28.62
N VAL A 256 -16.84 -15.56 -29.33
CA VAL A 256 -15.61 -14.97 -28.79
C VAL A 256 -15.85 -13.51 -28.40
N ILE A 257 -16.45 -12.71 -29.29
CA ILE A 257 -16.78 -11.30 -29.03
C ILE A 257 -17.74 -11.15 -27.85
N ASN A 258 -18.78 -11.99 -27.78
CA ASN A 258 -19.74 -11.93 -26.67
C ASN A 258 -19.09 -12.37 -25.36
N ASN A 259 -18.23 -13.39 -25.38
CA ASN A 259 -17.52 -13.86 -24.19
C ASN A 259 -16.54 -12.81 -23.66
N GLU A 260 -15.82 -12.09 -24.54
CA GLU A 260 -14.99 -10.94 -24.15
C GLU A 260 -15.83 -9.85 -23.49
N LYS A 261 -16.97 -9.46 -24.08
CA LYS A 261 -17.90 -8.49 -23.47
C LYS A 261 -18.40 -8.95 -22.10
N LEU A 262 -18.68 -10.23 -21.91
CA LEU A 262 -19.10 -10.80 -20.63
C LEU A 262 -17.99 -10.75 -19.58
N ILE A 263 -16.74 -11.02 -19.99
CA ILE A 263 -15.56 -10.88 -19.12
C ILE A 263 -15.43 -9.43 -18.66
N ASP A 264 -15.57 -8.48 -19.58
CA ASP A 264 -15.50 -7.05 -19.27
C ASP A 264 -16.62 -6.62 -18.31
N GLU A 265 -17.88 -7.03 -18.57
CA GLU A 265 -19.01 -6.77 -17.66
C GLU A 265 -18.76 -7.31 -16.24
N MET A 266 -18.28 -8.55 -16.14
CA MET A 266 -17.94 -9.18 -14.87
C MET A 266 -16.83 -8.40 -14.15
N ASN A 267 -15.76 -8.08 -14.87
CA ASN A 267 -14.62 -7.34 -14.31
C ASN A 267 -15.02 -5.95 -13.84
N ILE A 268 -15.91 -5.25 -14.55
CA ILE A 268 -16.45 -3.95 -14.13
C ILE A 268 -17.25 -4.09 -12.83
N LYS A 269 -18.16 -5.06 -12.72
CA LYS A 269 -18.97 -5.31 -11.51
C LYS A 269 -18.08 -5.69 -10.32
N LYS A 270 -17.14 -6.62 -10.51
CA LYS A 270 -16.16 -7.01 -9.49
C LYS A 270 -15.33 -5.84 -9.03
N LYS A 271 -14.79 -5.04 -9.95
CA LYS A 271 -13.99 -3.85 -9.65
C LYS A 271 -14.80 -2.82 -8.86
N ALA A 272 -16.07 -2.60 -9.20
CA ALA A 272 -16.94 -1.69 -8.47
C ALA A 272 -17.24 -2.19 -7.03
N ALA A 273 -17.50 -3.48 -6.86
CA ALA A 273 -17.74 -4.07 -5.54
C ALA A 273 -16.46 -4.13 -4.69
N LYS A 274 -15.31 -4.50 -5.29
CA LYS A 274 -13.98 -4.46 -4.64
C LYS A 274 -13.63 -3.03 -4.22
N LYS A 275 -13.82 -2.03 -5.10
CA LYS A 275 -13.64 -0.62 -4.74
C LYS A 275 -14.53 -0.18 -3.57
N SER A 276 -15.76 -0.70 -3.50
CA SER A 276 -16.67 -0.43 -2.37
C SER A 276 -16.22 -1.12 -1.09
N LEU A 277 -15.65 -2.32 -1.20
CA LEU A 277 -15.02 -3.04 -0.08
C LEU A 277 -13.78 -2.29 0.41
N ASP A 278 -12.95 -1.78 -0.51
CA ASP A 278 -11.76 -0.97 -0.23
C ASP A 278 -12.06 0.41 0.35
N ALA A 279 -13.29 0.88 0.17
CA ALA A 279 -13.83 2.09 0.77
C ALA A 279 -14.51 1.84 2.12
N LEU A 280 -14.65 0.59 2.55
CA LEU A 280 -15.32 0.28 3.82
C LEU A 280 -14.45 0.77 4.98
N LYS A 281 -15.00 1.68 5.79
CA LYS A 281 -14.36 2.15 7.01
C LYS A 281 -14.37 1.04 8.07
N PRO A 282 -13.24 0.77 8.75
CA PRO A 282 -13.23 -0.10 9.91
C PRO A 282 -14.18 0.42 11.00
N LEU A 283 -14.98 -0.47 11.58
CA LEU A 283 -15.84 -0.15 12.71
C LEU A 283 -15.03 -0.15 14.02
N ALA A 284 -14.10 -1.08 14.14
CA ALA A 284 -13.27 -1.28 15.32
C ALA A 284 -11.81 -1.45 14.91
N VAL A 285 -10.90 -0.80 15.61
CA VAL A 285 -9.46 -0.86 15.41
C VAL A 285 -8.81 -0.93 16.77
N HIS A 286 -7.85 -1.83 16.93
CA HIS A 286 -6.96 -1.94 18.07
C HIS A 286 -5.59 -2.40 17.57
N LEU A 287 -4.59 -1.52 17.58
CA LEU A 287 -3.26 -1.78 17.07
C LEU A 287 -2.21 -1.28 18.05
N ASN A 288 -1.19 -2.10 18.31
CA ASN A 288 -0.05 -1.80 19.16
C ASN A 288 1.24 -2.00 18.36
N PHE A 289 2.18 -1.08 18.50
CA PHE A 289 3.46 -1.14 17.80
C PHE A 289 4.61 -0.71 18.68
N LEU A 290 5.75 -1.35 18.49
CA LEU A 290 7.05 -0.83 18.91
C LEU A 290 7.78 -0.36 17.65
N SER A 291 8.18 0.90 17.63
CA SER A 291 8.81 1.54 16.48
C SER A 291 10.26 1.85 16.78
N PHE A 292 11.10 1.62 15.77
CA PHE A 292 12.51 1.97 15.75
C PHE A 292 12.77 2.80 14.51
N GLY A 293 13.39 3.97 14.64
CA GLY A 293 13.65 4.87 13.52
C GLY A 293 15.08 5.37 13.52
N TYR A 294 15.57 5.70 12.34
CA TYR A 294 16.81 6.42 12.12
C TYR A 294 16.57 7.53 11.10
N LYS A 295 17.09 8.72 11.39
CA LYS A 295 17.01 9.89 10.52
C LYS A 295 18.38 10.55 10.41
N ALA A 296 18.73 10.97 9.21
CA ALA A 296 19.91 11.77 8.91
C ALA A 296 19.47 13.09 8.27
N ARG A 297 20.02 14.21 8.74
CA ARG A 297 19.71 15.54 8.21
C ARG A 297 21.00 16.26 7.86
N ASN A 298 21.06 16.85 6.67
CA ASN A 298 22.15 17.76 6.33
C ASN A 298 21.86 19.18 6.82
N ASN A 299 22.65 19.64 7.78
CA ASN A 299 22.69 21.01 8.26
C ASN A 299 23.81 21.75 7.51
N ASN A 300 23.45 22.34 6.36
CA ASN A 300 24.34 23.20 5.60
C ASN A 300 23.90 24.66 5.72
N PHE A 301 24.78 25.51 6.24
CA PHE A 301 24.51 26.93 6.49
C PHE A 301 25.80 27.76 6.48
N ILE A 302 25.65 29.09 6.50
CA ILE A 302 26.79 30.02 6.57
C ILE A 302 26.87 30.56 7.99
N ARG A 303 28.02 30.39 8.65
CA ARG A 303 28.32 31.03 9.93
C ARG A 303 28.93 32.40 9.70
N PHE A 304 28.48 33.39 10.48
CA PHE A 304 29.10 34.71 10.55
C PHE A 304 30.07 34.77 11.74
N ILE A 305 31.35 35.06 11.47
CA ILE A 305 32.41 35.15 12.48
C ILE A 305 32.86 36.60 12.58
N GLU A 306 32.28 37.37 13.51
CA GLU A 306 32.47 38.82 13.63
C GLU A 306 33.95 39.23 13.79
N SER A 307 34.73 38.42 14.49
CA SER A 307 36.14 38.67 14.78
C SER A 307 37.11 38.38 13.62
N SER A 308 36.63 37.77 12.52
CA SER A 308 37.44 37.51 11.33
C SER A 308 37.51 38.72 10.42
N ASP A 309 38.53 38.80 9.58
CA ASP A 309 38.62 39.79 8.50
C ASP A 309 37.47 39.59 7.49
N SER A 310 37.09 40.68 6.80
CA SER A 310 35.89 40.69 5.93
C SER A 310 35.84 39.53 4.92
N ALA A 311 36.99 39.06 4.42
CA ALA A 311 37.07 37.93 3.51
C ALA A 311 36.70 36.57 4.15
N ASN A 312 36.91 36.41 5.46
CA ASN A 312 36.68 35.16 6.20
C ASN A 312 35.52 35.24 7.20
N GLN A 313 34.78 36.36 7.26
CA GLN A 313 33.60 36.49 8.12
C GLN A 313 32.49 35.50 7.80
N LEU A 314 32.44 34.97 6.57
CA LEU A 314 31.40 34.07 6.10
C LEU A 314 31.98 32.67 5.89
N LYS A 315 31.75 31.78 6.84
CA LYS A 315 32.26 30.41 6.80
C LYS A 315 31.12 29.42 6.50
N PRO A 316 31.15 28.69 5.37
CA PRO A 316 30.20 27.62 5.14
C PRO A 316 30.45 26.48 6.15
N ILE A 317 29.37 25.91 6.66
CA ILE A 317 29.34 24.78 7.57
C ILE A 317 28.45 23.71 6.94
N ASN A 318 28.91 22.45 6.97
CA ASN A 318 28.18 21.29 6.47
C ASN A 318 28.32 20.17 7.50
N TYR A 319 27.21 19.82 8.14
CA TYR A 319 27.18 18.83 9.22
C TYR A 319 26.00 17.87 9.04
N ILE A 320 26.23 16.57 9.25
CA ILE A 320 25.18 15.55 9.16
C ILE A 320 24.72 15.22 10.58
N ALA A 321 23.52 15.68 10.94
CA ALA A 321 22.90 15.34 12.21
C ALA A 321 22.23 13.95 12.14
N HIS A 322 22.37 13.17 13.20
CA HIS A 322 21.81 11.84 13.35
C HIS A 322 20.73 11.82 14.43
N ASN A 323 19.65 11.07 14.19
CA ASN A 323 18.54 10.92 15.13
C ASN A 323 18.05 9.47 15.13
N PHE A 324 18.04 8.84 16.30
CA PHE A 324 17.50 7.50 16.52
C PHE A 324 16.21 7.61 17.35
N ASN A 325 15.14 6.99 16.89
CA ASN A 325 13.84 6.99 17.53
C ASN A 325 13.51 5.61 18.10
N VAL A 326 12.98 5.58 19.32
CA VAL A 326 12.27 4.41 19.86
C VAL A 326 10.93 4.88 20.42
N SER A 327 9.83 4.24 20.01
CA SER A 327 8.51 4.61 20.49
C SER A 327 7.52 3.47 20.58
N TYR A 328 6.68 3.49 21.60
CA TYR A 328 5.48 2.68 21.70
C TYR A 328 4.31 3.46 21.11
N ASN A 329 3.54 2.82 20.22
CA ASN A 329 2.43 3.42 19.50
C ASN A 329 1.17 2.58 19.71
N PHE A 330 0.07 3.27 19.93
CA PHE A 330 -1.22 2.67 20.25
C PHE A 330 -2.34 3.37 19.48
N ILE A 331 -3.14 2.61 18.75
CA ILE A 331 -4.34 3.10 18.05
C ILE A 331 -5.51 2.26 18.52
N THR A 332 -6.56 2.88 19.06
CA THR A 332 -7.78 2.15 19.42
C THR A 332 -9.03 3.00 19.28
N ASN A 333 -10.16 2.37 18.93
CA ASN A 333 -11.49 2.87 19.25
C ASN A 333 -12.35 1.83 19.97
N VAL A 334 -11.73 0.79 20.51
CA VAL A 334 -12.43 -0.28 21.22
C VAL A 334 -12.35 -0.03 22.72
N LYS A 335 -13.50 -0.10 23.40
CA LYS A 335 -13.61 -0.21 24.86
C LYS A 335 -13.91 -1.66 25.24
N ASN A 336 -13.26 -2.12 26.30
CA ASN A 336 -13.42 -3.44 26.91
C ASN A 336 -13.27 -4.57 25.88
N PHE A 337 -12.02 -4.96 25.62
CA PHE A 337 -11.73 -6.12 24.80
C PHE A 337 -11.85 -7.38 25.68
N ALA A 338 -13.07 -7.82 25.98
CA ALA A 338 -13.32 -9.02 26.77
C ALA A 338 -14.44 -9.85 26.13
N ASN A 339 -14.22 -11.16 26.01
CA ASN A 339 -15.22 -12.13 25.55
C ASN A 339 -15.86 -11.82 24.18
N ASN A 340 -15.09 -11.32 23.20
CA ASN A 340 -15.55 -10.97 21.85
C ASN A 340 -16.66 -9.90 21.78
N ASN A 341 -16.99 -9.25 22.89
CA ASN A 341 -17.88 -8.11 22.92
C ASN A 341 -17.03 -6.85 23.04
N PHE A 342 -16.99 -6.06 21.98
CA PHE A 342 -16.33 -4.77 21.98
C PHE A 342 -17.35 -3.64 21.89
N ASN A 343 -17.14 -2.61 22.70
CA ASN A 343 -17.91 -1.38 22.59
C ASN A 343 -17.11 -0.37 21.77
N VAL A 344 -17.64 0.01 20.61
CA VAL A 344 -17.01 1.04 19.78
C VAL A 344 -17.12 2.39 20.48
N ALA A 345 -15.99 3.08 20.54
CA ALA A 345 -15.79 4.40 21.10
C ALA A 345 -15.21 5.35 20.05
N THR A 346 -14.79 6.53 20.48
CA THR A 346 -14.03 7.43 19.63
C THR A 346 -12.61 6.91 19.46
N TYR A 347 -12.00 7.22 18.32
CA TYR A 347 -10.60 6.86 18.10
C TYR A 347 -9.68 7.64 19.02
N LYS A 348 -8.65 6.94 19.46
CA LYS A 348 -7.53 7.46 20.20
C LYS A 348 -6.25 6.96 19.55
N TYR A 349 -5.28 7.86 19.45
CA TYR A 349 -3.91 7.52 19.13
C TYR A 349 -3.03 8.03 20.26
N LEU A 350 -2.06 7.20 20.67
CA LEU A 350 -1.07 7.54 21.66
C LEU A 350 0.28 7.04 21.15
N SER A 351 1.28 7.91 21.20
CA SER A 351 2.67 7.57 21.00
C SER A 351 3.50 8.08 22.16
N ILE A 352 4.35 7.24 22.72
CA ILE A 352 5.28 7.62 23.78
C ILE A 352 6.65 7.11 23.36
N GLY A 353 7.66 7.97 23.44
CA GLY A 353 8.99 7.56 23.02
C GLY A 353 10.09 8.54 23.36
N ALA A 354 11.26 8.22 22.82
CA ALA A 354 12.48 8.99 22.94
C ALA A 354 13.16 9.10 21.58
N ASN A 355 13.77 10.26 21.32
CA ASN A 355 14.72 10.46 20.23
C ASN A 355 16.11 10.71 20.81
N LEU A 356 17.08 9.87 20.46
CA LEU A 356 18.49 10.10 20.73
C LEU A 356 19.07 10.89 19.57
N THR A 357 19.65 12.05 19.83
CA THR A 357 20.18 12.94 18.80
C THR A 357 21.68 13.12 18.95
N TYR A 358 22.39 13.12 17.83
CA TYR A 358 23.76 13.59 17.72
C TYR A 358 23.75 14.69 16.66
N SER A 359 23.87 15.94 17.10
CA SER A 359 23.50 17.12 16.30
C SER A 359 24.37 18.33 16.65
N ASP A 360 24.29 19.38 15.85
CA ASP A 360 24.89 20.67 16.17
C ASP A 360 23.92 21.60 16.92
N ASN A 361 24.38 22.80 17.31
CA ASN A 361 23.53 23.84 17.91
C ASN A 361 23.03 24.90 16.90
N GLN A 362 22.95 24.61 15.59
CA GLN A 362 22.56 25.59 14.57
C GLN A 362 21.23 26.30 14.92
N SER A 363 20.24 25.55 15.42
CA SER A 363 18.92 26.09 15.78
C SER A 363 18.94 27.10 16.94
N SER A 364 20.04 27.15 17.69
CA SER A 364 20.25 28.06 18.81
C SER A 364 21.04 29.31 18.40
N LEU A 365 21.61 29.34 17.19
CA LEU A 365 22.36 30.48 16.66
C LEU A 365 21.40 31.58 16.20
N GLU A 366 21.84 32.84 16.32
CA GLU A 366 21.09 33.99 15.83
C GLU A 366 21.21 34.07 14.31
N GLN A 367 20.08 34.14 13.59
CA GLN A 367 20.12 34.32 12.16
C GLN A 367 20.22 35.81 11.82
N VAL A 368 21.28 36.19 11.10
CA VAL A 368 21.54 37.56 10.65
C VAL A 368 21.49 37.65 9.12
N GLU A 369 21.20 38.85 8.61
CA GLU A 369 21.25 39.14 7.17
C GLU A 369 22.55 39.87 6.85
N VAL A 370 23.34 39.30 5.95
CA VAL A 370 24.61 39.88 5.49
C VAL A 370 24.43 40.42 4.09
N VAL A 371 24.81 41.69 3.92
CA VAL A 371 24.61 42.46 2.70
C VAL A 371 25.99 42.80 2.11
N ASP A 372 26.44 42.01 1.13
CA ASP A 372 27.69 42.28 0.40
C ASP A 372 27.40 43.30 -0.71
N THR A 373 28.15 44.41 -0.74
CA THR A 373 27.96 45.48 -1.72
C THR A 373 29.23 45.64 -2.53
N ARG A 374 29.13 45.38 -3.84
CA ARG A 374 30.24 45.53 -4.79
C ARG A 374 30.01 46.73 -5.70
N PHE A 375 31.02 47.57 -5.86
CA PHE A 375 31.00 48.66 -6.84
C PHE A 375 31.25 48.07 -8.23
N VAL A 376 30.35 48.35 -9.18
CA VAL A 376 30.44 47.86 -10.57
C VAL A 376 31.30 48.78 -11.43
N ASP A 377 31.23 50.08 -11.17
CA ASP A 377 31.99 51.12 -11.87
C ASP A 377 32.42 52.18 -10.85
N SER A 378 33.73 52.44 -10.78
CA SER A 378 34.32 53.41 -9.85
C SER A 378 33.90 54.85 -10.15
N GLY A 379 33.37 55.14 -11.35
CA GLY A 379 32.96 56.49 -11.75
C GLY A 379 31.46 56.80 -11.61
N ASN A 380 30.58 55.79 -11.57
CA ASN A 380 29.12 55.97 -11.73
C ASN A 380 28.27 55.58 -10.50
N SER A 381 28.88 55.33 -9.35
CA SER A 381 28.19 54.96 -8.10
C SER A 381 27.25 53.73 -8.19
N ARG A 382 27.37 52.90 -9.23
CA ARG A 382 26.53 51.71 -9.39
C ARG A 382 27.05 50.61 -8.47
N THR A 383 26.19 50.13 -7.58
CA THR A 383 26.48 49.00 -6.70
C THR A 383 25.64 47.79 -7.07
N VAL A 384 26.20 46.61 -6.84
CA VAL A 384 25.48 45.34 -6.83
C VAL A 384 25.48 44.84 -5.40
N THR A 385 24.29 44.63 -4.87
CA THR A 385 24.08 44.12 -3.53
C THR A 385 23.70 42.64 -3.60
N LYS A 386 24.41 41.82 -2.83
CA LYS A 386 24.08 40.41 -2.60
C LYS A 386 23.72 40.24 -1.14
N THR A 387 22.45 39.98 -0.89
CA THR A 387 21.94 39.59 0.43
C THR A 387 22.08 38.09 0.62
N GLN A 388 22.54 37.66 1.79
CA GLN A 388 22.50 36.26 2.22
C GLN A 388 22.26 36.14 3.72
N LYS A 389 21.63 35.03 4.13
CA LYS A 389 21.42 34.71 5.54
C LYS A 389 22.66 34.02 6.09
N ALA A 390 23.09 34.41 7.29
CA ALA A 390 24.15 33.76 8.04
C ALA A 390 23.72 33.56 9.50
N PHE A 391 24.49 32.78 10.25
CA PHE A 391 24.22 32.47 11.65
C PHE A 391 25.37 32.98 12.54
N LEU A 392 25.03 33.83 13.49
CA LEU A 392 25.93 34.42 14.48
C LEU A 392 25.89 33.63 15.79
N GLY A 393 27.06 33.46 16.42
CA GLY A 393 27.22 32.84 17.73
C GLY A 393 28.27 31.73 17.77
N ASP A 394 28.38 31.10 18.94
CA ASP A 394 29.31 29.99 19.19
C ASP A 394 28.72 28.68 18.70
N TYR A 395 29.20 28.24 17.53
CA TYR A 395 28.80 27.00 16.92
C TYR A 395 29.50 25.80 17.58
N GLN A 396 28.73 24.77 17.89
CA GLN A 396 29.18 23.51 18.48
C GLN A 396 28.57 22.34 17.70
N GLU A 397 29.42 21.37 17.37
CA GLU A 397 29.06 20.11 16.72
C GLU A 397 28.93 18.99 17.74
N ASP A 398 28.44 17.84 17.30
CA ASP A 398 28.57 16.59 18.05
C ASP A 398 27.90 16.58 19.43
N LEU A 399 26.86 17.41 19.58
CA LEU A 399 26.09 17.51 20.81
C LEU A 399 25.12 16.34 20.89
N ALA A 400 25.35 15.49 21.90
CA ALA A 400 24.41 14.44 22.24
C ALA A 400 23.16 15.04 22.91
N GLY A 401 22.02 14.42 22.66
CA GLY A 401 20.76 14.82 23.26
C GLY A 401 19.73 13.71 23.30
N VAL A 402 18.74 13.90 24.17
CA VAL A 402 17.58 13.02 24.31
C VAL A 402 16.33 13.89 24.33
N ASN A 403 15.45 13.68 23.37
CA ASN A 403 14.10 14.24 23.37
C ASN A 403 13.11 13.17 23.82
N LEU A 404 12.41 13.38 24.92
CA LEU A 404 11.27 12.56 25.31
C LEU A 404 9.98 13.22 24.84
N PHE A 405 9.02 12.42 24.38
CA PHE A 405 7.75 12.94 23.89
C PHE A 405 6.57 12.03 24.22
N VAL A 406 5.41 12.66 24.33
CA VAL A 406 4.11 12.01 24.24
C VAL A 406 3.35 12.67 23.11
N ASP A 407 2.66 11.91 22.29
CA ASP A 407 1.80 12.41 21.23
C ASP A 407 0.44 11.73 21.33
N TYR A 408 -0.60 12.50 21.61
CA TYR A 408 -1.92 11.99 21.88
C TYR A 408 -2.98 12.68 21.04
N TYR A 409 -3.78 11.89 20.32
CA TYR A 409 -4.97 12.35 19.62
C TYR A 409 -6.22 11.69 20.18
N SER A 410 -7.30 12.45 20.33
CA SER A 410 -8.62 11.95 20.70
C SER A 410 -9.71 12.56 19.83
N PHE A 411 -10.38 11.73 19.04
CA PHE A 411 -11.43 12.16 18.13
C PHE A 411 -12.75 12.41 18.88
N PHE A 412 -13.55 13.37 18.41
CA PHE A 412 -14.79 13.79 19.08
C PHE A 412 -16.05 12.98 18.71
N SER A 413 -15.98 12.08 17.73
CA SER A 413 -17.14 11.32 17.26
C SER A 413 -16.74 9.90 16.88
N LYS A 414 -17.60 8.93 17.21
CA LYS A 414 -17.38 7.50 16.86
C LYS A 414 -17.47 7.26 15.36
N ASN A 415 -18.39 7.96 14.69
CA ASN A 415 -18.75 7.67 13.31
C ASN A 415 -18.06 8.63 12.33
N SER A 416 -18.08 9.92 12.62
CA SER A 416 -17.62 10.96 11.68
C SER A 416 -16.15 11.33 11.84
N ASN A 417 -15.54 11.11 13.01
CA ASN A 417 -14.18 11.58 13.32
C ASN A 417 -13.95 13.05 12.92
N PHE A 418 -14.99 13.89 13.01
CA PHE A 418 -15.00 15.21 12.35
C PHE A 418 -13.93 16.18 12.87
N ALA A 419 -13.42 15.95 14.08
CA ALA A 419 -12.28 16.64 14.63
C ALA A 419 -11.63 15.79 15.75
N ALA A 420 -10.39 16.12 16.11
CA ALA A 420 -9.66 15.57 17.24
C ALA A 420 -8.89 16.64 18.00
N ILE A 421 -8.78 16.46 19.32
CA ILE A 421 -7.75 17.17 20.10
C ILE A 421 -6.41 16.49 19.91
N HIS A 422 -5.34 17.27 19.87
CA HIS A 422 -3.96 16.83 19.86
C HIS A 422 -3.22 17.45 21.06
N ILE A 423 -2.48 16.63 21.79
CA ILE A 423 -1.63 17.06 22.91
C ILE A 423 -0.26 16.43 22.72
N ASN A 424 0.78 17.25 22.62
CA ASN A 424 2.14 16.80 22.42
C ASN A 424 3.14 17.52 23.34
N PRO A 425 3.32 17.04 24.59
CA PRO A 425 4.40 17.50 25.44
C PRO A 425 5.73 16.87 25.01
N THR A 426 6.78 17.67 25.05
CA THR A 426 8.16 17.21 24.82
C THR A 426 9.09 17.77 25.88
N ILE A 427 10.17 17.04 26.17
CA ILE A 427 11.30 17.54 26.96
C ILE A 427 12.61 17.16 26.28
N ASP A 428 13.43 18.17 26.06
CA ASP A 428 14.71 18.08 25.36
C ASP A 428 15.85 18.24 26.35
N PHE A 429 16.70 17.23 26.45
CA PHE A 429 17.98 17.27 27.16
C PHE A 429 19.10 17.29 26.11
N LYS A 430 20.02 18.25 26.20
CA LYS A 430 21.13 18.37 25.25
C LYS A 430 22.39 18.79 25.99
N GLU A 431 23.53 18.26 25.57
CA GLU A 431 24.83 18.58 26.17
C GLU A 431 25.07 20.10 26.20
N ASN A 432 25.59 20.58 27.33
CA ASN A 432 25.87 22.00 27.58
C ASN A 432 24.67 22.94 27.43
N GLN A 433 23.44 22.41 27.45
CA GLN A 433 22.22 23.19 27.38
C GLN A 433 21.29 22.84 28.54
N LYS A 434 20.53 23.83 29.02
CA LYS A 434 19.47 23.58 29.99
C LYS A 434 18.35 22.74 29.34
N PRO A 435 17.67 21.86 30.09
CA PRO A 435 16.52 21.14 29.56
C PRO A 435 15.42 22.11 29.09
N VAL A 436 14.80 21.81 27.95
CA VAL A 436 13.71 22.61 27.37
C VAL A 436 12.45 21.78 27.32
N ALA A 437 11.39 22.22 27.99
CA ALA A 437 10.09 21.55 27.96
C ALA A 437 9.09 22.33 27.09
N ASN A 438 8.49 21.66 26.11
CA ASN A 438 7.49 22.25 25.21
C ASN A 438 6.15 21.54 25.38
N VAL A 439 5.06 22.26 25.17
CA VAL A 439 3.71 21.66 25.13
C VAL A 439 2.96 22.20 23.94
N GLN A 440 2.50 21.30 23.06
CA GLN A 440 1.60 21.65 21.97
C GLN A 440 0.17 21.18 22.26
N LEU A 441 -0.78 22.06 22.00
CA LEU A 441 -2.21 21.77 21.95
C LEU A 441 -2.69 22.02 20.51
N GLY A 442 -3.42 21.08 19.92
CA GLY A 442 -3.90 21.15 18.56
C GLY A 442 -5.36 20.76 18.41
N LEU A 443 -6.00 21.31 17.38
CA LEU A 443 -7.32 20.90 16.90
C LEU A 443 -7.18 20.42 15.45
N LEU A 444 -7.25 19.11 15.27
CA LEU A 444 -7.20 18.45 13.97
C LEU A 444 -8.59 18.36 13.35
N ILE A 445 -8.73 18.74 12.09
CA ILE A 445 -9.96 18.68 11.30
C ILE A 445 -9.68 17.88 10.01
N PRO A 446 -10.11 16.61 9.93
CA PRO A 446 -10.02 15.80 8.72
C PRO A 446 -11.13 16.16 7.72
N PHE A 447 -10.74 16.49 6.50
CA PHE A 447 -11.64 16.71 5.36
C PHE A 447 -11.75 15.44 4.53
N SER A 448 -12.83 14.69 4.75
CA SER A 448 -13.10 13.43 4.07
C SER A 448 -14.04 13.56 2.86
N LYS A 449 -13.86 12.67 1.89
CA LYS A 449 -14.82 12.48 0.80
C LYS A 449 -16.14 11.90 1.32
N LYS A 450 -17.27 12.40 0.81
CA LYS A 450 -18.62 11.97 1.23
C LYS A 450 -18.88 10.45 1.06
N LYS A 451 -18.29 9.82 0.03
CA LYS A 451 -18.62 8.44 -0.36
C LYS A 451 -17.83 7.36 0.38
N ASP A 452 -16.52 7.56 0.56
CA ASP A 452 -15.59 6.59 1.11
C ASP A 452 -15.01 7.00 2.48
N GLN A 453 -15.37 8.19 2.99
CA GLN A 453 -14.94 8.73 4.29
C GLN A 453 -13.42 8.80 4.49
N LYS A 454 -12.62 8.51 3.46
CA LYS A 454 -11.17 8.68 3.45
C LYS A 454 -10.85 10.16 3.53
N SER A 455 -9.98 10.53 4.46
CA SER A 455 -9.49 11.89 4.55
C SER A 455 -8.65 12.22 3.32
N VAL A 456 -8.91 13.36 2.70
CA VAL A 456 -8.13 13.89 1.58
C VAL A 456 -7.11 14.89 2.09
N VAL A 457 -7.49 15.65 3.10
CA VAL A 457 -6.68 16.69 3.73
C VAL A 457 -7.00 16.67 5.22
N ASN A 458 -6.00 16.67 6.09
CA ASN A 458 -6.19 17.02 7.48
C ASN A 458 -5.55 18.37 7.75
N VAL A 459 -6.29 19.27 8.38
CA VAL A 459 -5.78 20.57 8.81
C VAL A 459 -5.76 20.60 10.31
N GLU A 460 -4.65 21.04 10.89
CA GLU A 460 -4.51 21.22 12.32
C GLU A 460 -4.09 22.65 12.63
N ILE A 461 -4.88 23.30 13.48
CA ILE A 461 -4.52 24.57 14.11
C ILE A 461 -3.92 24.21 15.46
N PHE A 462 -2.72 24.68 15.74
CA PHE A 462 -2.05 24.38 17.00
C PHE A 462 -1.54 25.64 17.71
N TYR A 463 -1.42 25.51 19.02
CA TYR A 463 -0.78 26.44 19.93
C TYR A 463 0.33 25.70 20.68
N ARG A 464 1.57 26.16 20.56
CA ARG A 464 2.74 25.55 21.20
C ARG A 464 3.36 26.51 22.20
N PHE A 465 3.39 26.12 23.47
CA PHE A 465 4.16 26.78 24.51
C PHE A 465 5.62 26.31 24.44
N LYS A 466 6.57 27.22 24.21
CA LYS A 466 7.99 26.89 24.28
C LYS A 466 8.55 27.15 25.66
N ASP A 467 9.44 26.26 26.09
CA ASP A 467 10.18 26.33 27.35
C ASP A 467 9.28 26.74 28.53
N VAL A 468 8.32 25.88 28.86
CA VAL A 468 7.26 26.13 29.86
C VAL A 468 7.85 26.43 31.25
N PHE A 469 9.06 25.94 31.52
CA PHE A 469 9.76 26.15 32.79
C PHE A 469 10.79 27.29 32.75
N ASN A 470 10.85 28.09 31.69
CA ASN A 470 11.79 29.22 31.64
C ASN A 470 11.38 30.34 32.60
N THR A 471 12.07 30.40 33.74
CA THR A 471 11.92 31.43 34.78
C THR A 471 12.99 32.51 34.73
N MET A 472 14.06 32.32 33.94
CA MET A 472 15.23 33.22 33.96
C MET A 472 15.06 34.46 33.07
N ASP A 473 14.15 34.41 32.10
CA ASP A 473 13.93 35.49 31.14
C ASP A 473 12.65 36.25 31.50
N ALA A 474 12.71 37.06 32.56
CA ALA A 474 11.56 37.74 33.16
C ALA A 474 10.82 38.68 32.19
N ASN A 475 11.51 39.14 31.14
CA ASN A 475 10.94 40.01 30.11
C ASN A 475 10.18 39.23 29.03
N ASN A 476 10.34 37.90 28.97
CA ASN A 476 9.78 37.06 27.93
C ASN A 476 8.60 36.25 28.48
N THR A 477 7.42 36.87 28.46
CA THR A 477 6.16 36.25 28.94
C THR A 477 5.85 34.94 28.22
N LEU A 478 5.10 34.03 28.85
CA LEU A 478 4.72 32.75 28.24
C LEU A 478 4.03 32.92 26.87
N LEU A 479 3.26 33.99 26.70
CA LEU A 479 2.59 34.33 25.43
C LEU A 479 3.60 34.69 24.34
N ASN A 480 4.65 35.45 24.66
CA ASN A 480 5.69 35.84 23.70
C ASN A 480 6.57 34.66 23.26
N ARG A 481 6.62 33.60 24.07
CA ARG A 481 7.33 32.34 23.77
C ARG A 481 6.45 31.31 23.08
N SER A 482 5.21 31.66 22.74
CA SER A 482 4.26 30.72 22.15
C SER A 482 4.21 30.84 20.63
N ILE A 483 3.89 29.74 19.96
CA ILE A 483 3.65 29.72 18.51
C ILE A 483 2.22 29.29 18.25
N VAL A 484 1.49 30.10 17.48
CA VAL A 484 0.28 29.65 16.78
C VAL A 484 0.67 29.27 15.36
N GLY A 485 0.22 28.12 14.90
CA GLY A 485 0.52 27.70 13.53
C GLY A 485 -0.49 26.75 12.94
N LEU A 486 -0.22 26.40 11.68
CA LEU A 486 -1.04 25.51 10.88
C LEU A 486 -0.18 24.34 10.40
N GLN A 487 -0.75 23.14 10.45
CA GLN A 487 -0.19 21.95 9.84
C GLN A 487 -1.23 21.33 8.92
N THR A 488 -0.82 20.96 7.72
CA THR A 488 -1.70 20.32 6.74
C THR A 488 -1.07 19.02 6.29
N SER A 489 -1.84 17.94 6.27
CA SER A 489 -1.40 16.65 5.72
C SER A 489 -2.38 16.13 4.66
N PHE A 490 -1.84 15.44 3.67
CA PHE A 490 -2.53 14.90 2.51
C PHE A 490 -2.31 13.38 2.50
N PRO A 491 -3.20 12.60 3.12
CA PRO A 491 -3.12 11.15 3.11
C PRO A 491 -3.26 10.59 1.69
N PHE A 492 -2.47 9.58 1.36
CA PHE A 492 -2.62 8.80 0.13
C PHE A 492 -2.46 7.30 0.42
N ASN A 493 -2.83 6.45 -0.54
CA ASN A 493 -2.67 5.00 -0.46
C ASN A 493 -2.16 4.50 -1.81
N PHE A 494 -1.23 3.54 -1.80
CA PHE A 494 -0.74 2.84 -2.98
C PHE A 494 -1.41 1.48 -3.17
#